data_AF-A0A0V1PSX1-F1
#
_entry.id   AF-A0A0V1PSX1-F1
#
_cell.length_a   1.000
_cell.length_b   1.000
_cell.length_c   1.000
_cell.angle_alpha   90.00
_cell.angle_beta   90.00
_cell.angle_gamma   90.00
#
_symmetry.space_group_name_H-M   'P 1'
#
loop_
_entity.id
_entity.type
_entity.pdbx_description
1 polymer ?
#
loop_
_entity_poly.entity_id
_entity_poly.type
_entity_poly.pdbx_seq_one_letter_code
_entity_poly.pdbx_strand_id
1 'polypeptide(L)'
;MASVKKLTIGNTILNIGFLVLSIGISILYKLVRKFLGLDFDTVDVDNKKNSTIYERIIKSKDITEIADIYGYIVREHVITTEDEYVLVIHKLEKKGIRYSPRGKIAYFHHGLLTNSELFLLGGTKERILPFVLVDMGYDVWLGNNRGNKYSMKHTKLSIDDSKFWNFSLDEYALYDIPNSIDYISSHYDESAKITYIGFSQGCSQLFASLSLKPELNSKLNLFIGLSPAIIPRNLNHPIFKAIVIQSANNNEFLYSMFGNKAILPSVAFWSYFLGSSLYEKVVDTSLVYLFGWSGKNMTKSQKRIGYPHMFSNSSVKSLIHWFQIINSKRFQMFDETCNIGMTKLSNLSSVSRSKTSRVAPFPIAHHLNVPTFLVYGDSDILIDMENTKELILNINDKMKNNLIDIVNCPGYEHMDTLWGKNVVDDVFTKVIDTMEAIHKEPKVNGVMVTLNTLDESSSESC
;
A
#
# COMPACT_ATOMS: atom_id res chain seq x y z
N MET A 1 16.66 -27.77 -9.52
CA MET A 1 18.03 -27.87 -8.98
C MET A 1 18.52 -26.47 -8.66
N ALA A 2 18.65 -26.12 -7.37
CA ALA A 2 19.17 -24.82 -6.97
C ALA A 2 20.65 -24.73 -7.33
N SER A 3 21.03 -23.73 -8.12
CA SER A 3 22.43 -23.39 -8.37
C SER A 3 23.07 -22.95 -7.06
N VAL A 4 23.81 -23.83 -6.41
CA VAL A 4 24.73 -23.47 -5.33
C VAL A 4 25.77 -22.53 -5.94
N LYS A 5 25.64 -21.21 -5.70
CA LYS A 5 26.67 -20.24 -6.08
C LYS A 5 28.00 -20.73 -5.48
N LYS A 6 28.98 -21.09 -6.31
CA LYS A 6 30.35 -21.35 -5.85
C LYS A 6 30.82 -20.11 -5.10
N LEU A 7 31.08 -20.24 -3.80
CA LEU A 7 31.76 -19.18 -3.03
C LEU A 7 33.15 -18.98 -3.63
N THR A 8 33.32 -17.90 -4.37
CA THR A 8 34.63 -17.45 -4.81
C THR A 8 35.36 -16.83 -3.62
N ILE A 9 36.70 -16.96 -3.60
CA ILE A 9 37.55 -16.32 -2.57
C ILE A 9 37.26 -14.81 -2.49
N GLY A 10 36.99 -14.17 -3.64
CA GLY A 10 36.54 -12.77 -3.70
C GLY A 10 35.26 -12.49 -2.94
N ASN A 11 34.22 -13.34 -3.07
CA ASN A 11 32.97 -13.19 -2.30
C ASN A 11 33.19 -13.39 -0.80
N THR A 12 34.10 -14.28 -0.43
CA THR A 12 34.45 -14.53 0.98
C THR A 12 35.17 -13.32 1.59
N ILE A 13 36.13 -12.74 0.87
CA ILE A 13 36.83 -11.52 1.29
C ILE A 13 35.86 -10.33 1.38
N LEU A 14 34.95 -10.17 0.41
CA LEU A 14 33.90 -9.15 0.44
C LEU A 14 32.96 -9.34 1.64
N ASN A 15 32.53 -10.57 1.92
CA ASN A 15 31.66 -10.87 3.06
C ASN A 15 32.36 -10.63 4.41
N ILE A 16 33.65 -10.97 4.53
CA ILE A 16 34.45 -10.64 5.72
C ILE A 16 34.62 -9.12 5.82
N GLY A 17 34.85 -8.42 4.71
CA GLY A 17 34.89 -6.96 4.65
C GLY A 17 33.58 -6.31 5.11
N PHE A 18 32.43 -6.82 4.64
CA PHE A 18 31.12 -6.39 5.11
C PHE A 18 30.88 -6.71 6.58
N LEU A 19 31.35 -7.86 7.08
CA LEU A 19 31.26 -8.20 8.49
C LEU A 19 32.09 -7.23 9.34
N VAL A 20 33.34 -6.97 8.99
CA VAL A 20 34.22 -6.00 9.67
C VAL A 20 33.62 -4.59 9.58
N LEU A 21 33.09 -4.20 8.42
CA LEU A 21 32.40 -2.92 8.25
C LEU A 21 31.12 -2.85 9.10
N SER A 22 30.35 -3.93 9.20
CA SER A 22 29.13 -3.98 10.04
C SER A 22 29.47 -3.86 11.53
N ILE A 23 30.56 -4.49 11.97
CA ILE A 23 31.09 -4.36 13.33
C ILE A 23 31.59 -2.92 13.53
N GLY A 24 32.33 -2.37 12.57
CA GLY A 24 32.82 -0.98 12.58
C GLY A 24 31.70 0.05 12.63
N ILE A 25 30.64 -0.13 11.82
CA ILE A 25 29.42 0.69 11.84
C ILE A 25 28.70 0.53 13.17
N SER A 26 28.61 -0.67 13.74
CA SER A 26 28.00 -0.89 15.06
C SER A 26 28.77 -0.18 16.16
N ILE A 27 30.11 -0.22 16.12
CA ILE A 27 30.99 0.48 17.05
C ILE A 27 30.88 2.00 16.86
N LEU A 28 30.96 2.49 15.61
CA LEU A 28 30.82 3.90 15.27
C LEU A 28 29.45 4.44 15.68
N TYR A 29 28.39 3.68 15.45
CA TYR A 29 27.04 3.99 15.90
C TYR A 29 26.97 4.13 17.43
N LYS A 30 27.55 3.19 18.18
CA LYS A 30 27.66 3.30 19.65
C LYS A 30 28.45 4.54 20.08
N LEU A 31 29.55 4.86 19.39
CA LEU A 31 30.38 6.02 19.67
C LEU A 31 29.68 7.35 19.34
N VAL A 32 29.02 7.45 18.20
CA VAL A 32 28.24 8.62 17.77
C VAL A 32 27.05 8.83 18.70
N ARG A 33 26.36 7.76 19.13
CA ARG A 33 25.30 7.84 20.14
C ARG A 33 25.79 8.38 21.46
N LYS A 34 26.93 7.86 21.95
CA LYS A 34 27.58 8.34 23.16
C LYS A 34 28.01 9.80 23.05
N PHE A 35 28.55 10.20 21.90
CA PHE A 35 28.99 11.59 21.64
C PHE A 35 27.82 12.58 21.55
N LEU A 36 26.70 12.18 20.94
CA LEU A 36 25.50 13.01 20.79
C LEU A 36 24.63 13.06 22.05
N GLY A 37 25.04 12.43 23.16
CA GLY A 37 24.23 12.36 24.39
C GLY A 37 22.92 11.60 24.20
N LEU A 38 22.85 10.70 23.22
CA LEU A 38 21.68 9.87 22.90
C LEU A 38 21.75 8.52 23.63
N ASP A 39 22.13 8.52 24.92
CA ASP A 39 22.01 7.35 25.77
C ASP A 39 20.53 7.14 26.10
N PHE A 40 19.89 6.27 25.33
CA PHE A 40 18.76 5.50 25.84
C PHE A 40 19.36 4.23 26.44
N ASP A 41 19.01 3.99 27.70
CA ASP A 41 19.54 2.94 28.56
C ASP A 41 19.82 1.61 27.83
N THR A 42 20.95 1.01 28.17
CA THR A 42 21.29 -0.37 27.86
C THR A 42 20.09 -1.25 28.16
N VAL A 43 19.53 -1.86 27.11
CA VAL A 43 18.40 -2.78 27.20
C VAL A 43 18.85 -4.01 27.97
N ASP A 44 18.49 -4.04 29.25
CA ASP A 44 18.53 -5.23 30.08
C ASP A 44 17.56 -6.25 29.48
N VAL A 45 18.06 -7.45 29.16
CA VAL A 45 17.29 -8.52 28.51
C VAL A 45 16.14 -9.03 29.41
N ASP A 46 16.17 -8.68 30.70
CA ASP A 46 15.14 -9.02 31.69
C ASP A 46 13.90 -8.11 31.71
N ASN A 47 13.88 -7.01 30.95
CA ASN A 47 12.81 -5.99 31.06
C ASN A 47 11.65 -6.11 30.06
N LYS A 48 11.40 -7.28 29.45
CA LYS A 48 10.21 -7.49 28.57
C LYS A 48 8.86 -7.27 29.30
N LYS A 49 8.83 -7.39 30.64
CA LYS A 49 7.62 -7.17 31.44
C LYS A 49 7.26 -5.68 31.65
N ASN A 50 8.22 -4.76 31.49
CA ASN A 50 8.03 -3.33 31.77
C ASN A 50 8.07 -2.43 30.53
N SER A 51 8.34 -2.97 29.33
CA SER A 51 8.37 -2.17 28.10
C SER A 51 6.98 -1.75 27.66
N THR A 52 6.80 -0.48 27.29
CA THR A 52 5.54 0.04 26.74
C THR A 52 5.14 -0.68 25.45
N ILE A 53 3.85 -0.68 25.09
CA ILE A 53 3.37 -1.29 23.84
C ILE A 53 4.10 -0.71 22.61
N TYR A 54 4.38 0.60 22.63
CA TYR A 54 5.12 1.31 21.59
C TYR A 54 6.54 0.77 21.41
N GLU A 55 7.27 0.53 22.50
CA GLU A 55 8.62 -0.05 22.44
C GLU A 55 8.63 -1.47 21.91
N ARG A 56 7.61 -2.27 22.26
CA ARG A 56 7.47 -3.64 21.75
C ARG A 56 7.24 -3.63 20.24
N ILE A 57 6.40 -2.73 19.73
CA ILE A 57 6.18 -2.57 18.29
C ILE A 57 7.48 -2.17 17.59
N ILE A 58 8.16 -1.11 18.06
CA ILE A 58 9.43 -0.63 17.48
C ILE A 58 10.50 -1.72 17.41
N LYS A 59 10.51 -2.65 18.39
CA LYS A 59 11.48 -3.75 18.46
C LYS A 59 11.04 -4.98 17.66
N SER A 60 9.84 -5.00 17.11
CA SER A 60 9.31 -6.14 16.37
C SER A 60 10.06 -6.30 15.04
N LYS A 61 10.31 -7.55 14.63
CA LYS A 61 11.01 -7.83 13.38
C LYS A 61 10.09 -7.82 12.17
N ASP A 62 8.86 -8.25 12.37
CA ASP A 62 7.89 -8.52 11.31
C ASP A 62 6.45 -8.41 11.82
N ILE A 63 5.51 -8.64 10.91
CA ILE A 63 4.07 -8.58 11.16
C ILE A 63 3.60 -9.58 12.22
N THR A 64 4.27 -10.73 12.35
CA THR A 64 3.91 -11.78 13.31
C THR A 64 4.20 -11.33 14.73
N GLU A 65 5.39 -10.75 14.95
CA GLU A 65 5.74 -10.16 16.25
C GLU A 65 4.82 -8.96 16.59
N ILE A 66 4.48 -8.12 15.60
CA ILE A 66 3.52 -7.00 15.79
C ILE A 66 2.14 -7.53 16.22
N ALA A 67 1.62 -8.54 15.54
CA ALA A 67 0.30 -9.10 15.86
C ALA A 67 0.26 -9.78 17.24
N ASP A 68 1.31 -10.50 17.63
CA ASP A 68 1.39 -11.20 18.92
C ASP A 68 1.32 -10.23 20.11
N ILE A 69 1.81 -8.98 19.94
CA ILE A 69 1.69 -7.93 20.96
C ILE A 69 0.23 -7.70 21.38
N TYR A 70 -0.69 -7.80 20.43
CA TYR A 70 -2.12 -7.58 20.62
C TYR A 70 -2.92 -8.88 20.84
N GLY A 71 -2.26 -10.03 20.94
CA GLY A 71 -2.92 -11.32 21.12
C GLY A 71 -3.51 -11.91 19.83
N TYR A 72 -2.95 -11.55 18.67
CA TYR A 72 -3.30 -12.11 17.37
C TYR A 72 -2.16 -12.98 16.84
N ILE A 73 -2.50 -13.87 15.92
CA ILE A 73 -1.53 -14.67 15.16
C ILE A 73 -1.68 -14.34 13.67
N VAL A 74 -0.56 -14.41 12.96
CA VAL A 74 -0.52 -14.27 11.50
C VAL A 74 -0.21 -15.63 10.90
N ARG A 75 -1.05 -16.09 9.96
CA ARG A 75 -0.72 -17.22 9.09
C ARG A 75 -0.21 -16.69 7.76
N GLU A 76 0.94 -17.20 7.34
CA GLU A 76 1.51 -16.91 6.03
C GLU A 76 0.94 -17.88 5.00
N HIS A 77 0.47 -17.34 3.88
CA HIS A 77 -0.05 -18.08 2.75
C HIS A 77 0.77 -17.74 1.51
N VAL A 78 1.30 -18.76 0.86
CA VAL A 78 2.20 -18.62 -0.29
C VAL A 78 1.42 -18.81 -1.58
N ILE A 79 1.52 -17.83 -2.49
CA ILE A 79 0.85 -17.81 -3.79
C ILE A 79 1.93 -17.72 -4.87
N THR A 80 1.77 -18.46 -5.97
CA THR A 80 2.61 -18.29 -7.15
C THR A 80 1.78 -17.67 -8.27
N THR A 81 2.21 -16.52 -8.78
CA THR A 81 1.53 -15.83 -9.88
C THR A 81 1.74 -16.54 -11.22
N GLU A 82 0.94 -16.22 -12.25
CA GLU A 82 1.12 -16.84 -13.59
C GLU A 82 2.51 -16.56 -14.19
N ASP A 83 3.08 -15.40 -13.86
CA ASP A 83 4.44 -15.03 -14.25
C ASP A 83 5.51 -15.40 -13.19
N GLU A 84 5.16 -16.34 -12.31
CA GLU A 84 6.04 -17.09 -11.42
C GLU A 84 6.73 -16.32 -10.28
N TYR A 85 6.19 -15.16 -9.90
CA TYR A 85 6.51 -14.53 -8.63
C TYR A 85 5.84 -15.29 -7.49
N VAL A 86 6.53 -15.37 -6.35
CA VAL A 86 6.04 -16.03 -5.15
C VAL A 86 5.68 -14.95 -4.14
N LEU A 87 4.38 -14.77 -3.93
CA LEU A 87 3.81 -13.80 -3.00
C LEU A 87 3.52 -14.47 -1.66
N VAL A 88 3.67 -13.70 -0.58
CA VAL A 88 3.23 -14.10 0.76
C VAL A 88 2.14 -13.15 1.22
N ILE A 89 0.92 -13.65 1.33
CA ILE A 89 -0.20 -12.91 1.93
C ILE A 89 -0.46 -13.43 3.34
N HIS A 90 -1.01 -12.58 4.19
CA HIS A 90 -1.16 -12.84 5.61
C HIS A 90 -2.64 -12.99 5.99
N LYS A 91 -3.00 -14.05 6.71
CA LYS A 91 -4.32 -14.19 7.35
C LYS A 91 -4.20 -13.92 8.85
N LEU A 92 -5.03 -13.02 9.38
CA LEU A 92 -5.08 -12.73 10.81
C LEU A 92 -6.05 -13.67 11.53
N GLU A 93 -5.64 -14.16 12.70
CA GLU A 93 -6.53 -14.91 13.60
C GLU A 93 -6.32 -14.45 15.05
N LYS A 94 -7.35 -14.61 15.88
CA LYS A 94 -7.26 -14.32 17.31
C LYS A 94 -6.67 -15.51 18.06
N LYS A 95 -5.68 -15.28 18.92
CA LYS A 95 -4.98 -16.35 19.64
C LYS A 95 -5.95 -17.09 20.57
N GLY A 96 -5.93 -18.42 20.52
CA GLY A 96 -6.75 -19.27 21.37
C GLY A 96 -8.22 -19.37 20.96
N ILE A 97 -8.66 -18.72 19.86
CA ILE A 97 -10.03 -18.82 19.34
C ILE A 97 -9.98 -19.41 17.93
N ARG A 98 -10.68 -20.54 17.75
CA ARG A 98 -10.95 -21.07 16.41
C ARG A 98 -12.29 -20.50 15.94
N TYR A 99 -12.24 -19.57 14.99
CA TYR A 99 -13.44 -19.14 14.29
C TYR A 99 -13.70 -20.07 13.10
N SER A 100 -14.95 -20.48 12.93
CA SER A 100 -15.42 -21.01 11.65
C SER A 100 -15.70 -19.82 10.72
N PRO A 101 -15.30 -19.88 9.43
CA PRO A 101 -15.60 -18.84 8.45
C PRO A 101 -17.09 -18.49 8.44
N ARG A 102 -17.44 -17.21 8.59
CA ARG A 102 -18.83 -16.73 8.61
C ARG A 102 -19.25 -16.02 7.31
N GLY A 103 -18.45 -16.15 6.25
CA GLY A 103 -18.72 -15.53 4.95
C GLY A 103 -18.45 -14.02 4.87
N LYS A 104 -17.96 -13.40 5.95
CA LYS A 104 -17.50 -11.99 5.97
C LYS A 104 -15.99 -11.95 5.74
N ILE A 105 -15.56 -11.61 4.52
CA ILE A 105 -14.14 -11.64 4.14
C ILE A 105 -13.66 -10.21 3.86
N ALA A 106 -12.58 -9.79 4.51
CA ALA A 106 -11.96 -8.49 4.28
C ALA A 106 -10.52 -8.67 3.80
N TYR A 107 -10.19 -8.10 2.63
CA TYR A 107 -8.85 -8.15 2.05
C TYR A 107 -8.25 -6.75 1.99
N PHE A 108 -7.18 -6.52 2.74
CA PHE A 108 -6.46 -5.25 2.79
C PHE A 108 -5.27 -5.26 1.84
N HIS A 109 -5.10 -4.19 1.06
CA HIS A 109 -3.96 -4.09 0.15
C HIS A 109 -3.25 -2.74 0.21
N HIS A 110 -1.93 -2.78 0.39
CA HIS A 110 -1.11 -1.64 0.76
C HIS A 110 -0.75 -0.72 -0.43
N GLY A 111 -0.14 0.42 -0.09
CA GLY A 111 0.26 1.47 -1.04
C GLY A 111 1.65 1.28 -1.65
N LEU A 112 2.09 2.28 -2.41
CA LEU A 112 3.42 2.32 -3.02
C LEU A 112 4.51 2.28 -1.94
N LEU A 113 5.55 1.47 -2.13
CA LEU A 113 6.71 1.35 -1.22
C LEU A 113 6.34 0.99 0.23
N THR A 114 5.24 0.27 0.41
CA THR A 114 4.82 -0.25 1.72
C THR A 114 4.65 -1.77 1.71
N ASN A 115 4.13 -2.32 2.80
CA ASN A 115 3.85 -3.73 2.97
C ASN A 115 2.67 -3.93 3.93
N SER A 116 2.23 -5.17 4.14
CA SER A 116 1.07 -5.50 4.99
C SER A 116 1.18 -5.05 6.46
N GLU A 117 2.39 -4.82 7.01
CA GLU A 117 2.55 -4.31 8.38
C GLU A 117 1.87 -2.96 8.56
N LEU A 118 1.78 -2.16 7.48
CA LEU A 118 1.17 -0.82 7.49
C LEU A 118 -0.18 -0.78 8.24
N PHE A 119 -0.99 -1.82 8.05
CA PHE A 119 -2.33 -1.90 8.60
C PHE A 119 -2.39 -2.27 10.09
N LEU A 120 -1.29 -2.76 10.68
CA LEU A 120 -1.24 -3.24 12.08
C LEU A 120 -0.50 -2.29 13.02
N LEU A 121 -0.19 -1.08 12.57
CA LEU A 121 0.60 -0.11 13.31
C LEU A 121 -0.31 0.90 13.99
N GLY A 122 -0.63 0.67 15.27
CA GLY A 122 -1.46 1.59 16.06
C GLY A 122 -1.19 1.48 17.55
N GLY A 123 -1.21 2.59 18.28
CA GLY A 123 -0.93 2.60 19.73
C GLY A 123 -1.93 1.81 20.60
N THR A 124 -3.14 1.57 20.09
CA THR A 124 -4.18 0.74 20.72
C THR A 124 -4.85 -0.13 19.67
N LYS A 125 -5.55 -1.18 20.10
CA LYS A 125 -6.20 -2.16 19.21
C LYS A 125 -7.33 -1.52 18.38
N GLU A 126 -8.08 -0.59 18.96
CA GLU A 126 -9.20 0.11 18.31
C GLU A 126 -8.73 0.99 17.15
N ARG A 127 -7.46 1.38 17.18
CA ARG A 127 -6.79 2.13 16.11
C ARG A 127 -6.18 1.23 15.05
N ILE A 128 -6.53 -0.05 15.04
CA ILE A 128 -6.04 -1.05 14.08
C ILE A 128 -7.25 -1.76 13.48
N LEU A 129 -7.77 -1.21 12.37
CA LEU A 129 -8.99 -1.68 11.71
C LEU A 129 -9.00 -3.20 11.45
N PRO A 130 -7.91 -3.84 10.96
CA PRO A 130 -7.87 -5.30 10.80
C PRO A 130 -8.19 -6.07 12.10
N PHE A 131 -7.66 -5.65 13.25
CA PHE A 131 -7.93 -6.32 14.53
C PHE A 131 -9.37 -6.12 14.97
N VAL A 132 -9.92 -4.91 14.79
CA VAL A 132 -11.33 -4.64 15.06
C VAL A 132 -12.22 -5.55 14.22
N LEU A 133 -11.93 -5.71 12.93
CA LEU A 133 -12.70 -6.60 12.04
C LEU A 133 -12.58 -8.09 12.43
N VAL A 134 -11.40 -8.56 12.84
CA VAL A 134 -11.26 -9.93 13.38
C VAL A 134 -12.11 -10.13 14.63
N ASP A 135 -12.11 -9.16 15.56
CA ASP A 135 -12.96 -9.19 16.76
C ASP A 135 -14.46 -9.18 16.42
N MET A 136 -14.85 -8.56 15.30
CA MET A 136 -16.21 -8.58 14.74
C MET A 136 -16.55 -9.86 13.96
N GLY A 137 -15.62 -10.80 13.82
CA GLY A 137 -15.83 -12.08 13.17
C GLY A 137 -15.61 -12.08 11.65
N TYR A 138 -14.89 -11.09 11.11
CA TYR A 138 -14.42 -11.13 9.73
C TYR A 138 -13.20 -12.04 9.59
N ASP A 139 -13.13 -12.73 8.46
CA ASP A 139 -11.90 -13.34 7.97
C ASP A 139 -11.03 -12.25 7.31
N VAL A 140 -9.95 -11.85 7.98
CA VAL A 140 -9.10 -10.74 7.54
C VAL A 140 -7.82 -11.22 6.89
N TRP A 141 -7.59 -10.77 5.66
CA TRP A 141 -6.42 -11.03 4.84
C TRP A 141 -5.68 -9.73 4.54
N LEU A 142 -4.35 -9.78 4.51
CA LEU A 142 -3.48 -8.65 4.20
C LEU A 142 -2.53 -9.04 3.05
N GLY A 143 -2.63 -8.32 1.93
CA GLY A 143 -1.87 -8.58 0.71
C GLY A 143 -0.47 -7.99 0.74
N ASN A 144 0.40 -8.53 -0.11
CA ASN A 144 1.74 -8.00 -0.37
C ASN A 144 2.05 -8.08 -1.86
N ASN A 145 2.67 -7.02 -2.38
CA ASN A 145 3.16 -7.00 -3.76
C ASN A 145 4.50 -7.70 -3.92
N ARG A 146 4.73 -8.27 -5.11
CA ARG A 146 6.06 -8.70 -5.54
C ARG A 146 7.13 -7.64 -5.27
N GLY A 147 8.29 -8.09 -4.83
CA GLY A 147 9.46 -7.26 -4.55
C GLY A 147 9.43 -6.49 -3.22
N ASN A 148 8.34 -6.56 -2.45
CA ASN A 148 8.31 -6.03 -1.09
C ASN A 148 8.94 -7.02 -0.08
N LYS A 149 9.03 -6.61 1.20
CA LYS A 149 9.64 -7.36 2.33
C LYS A 149 9.22 -8.83 2.39
N TYR A 150 7.97 -9.14 2.05
CA TYR A 150 7.39 -10.48 2.20
C TYR A 150 7.34 -11.28 0.89
N SER A 151 7.45 -10.62 -0.27
CA SER A 151 7.25 -11.25 -1.58
C SER A 151 8.44 -11.05 -2.52
N MET A 152 9.65 -11.29 -2.00
CA MET A 152 10.93 -11.15 -2.72
C MET A 152 11.45 -12.49 -3.29
N LYS A 153 10.56 -13.30 -3.88
CA LYS A 153 10.92 -14.61 -4.43
C LYS A 153 10.27 -14.85 -5.79
N HIS A 154 10.98 -15.55 -6.65
CA HIS A 154 10.53 -16.04 -7.95
C HIS A 154 11.02 -17.48 -8.12
N THR A 155 10.31 -18.28 -8.90
CA THR A 155 10.68 -19.68 -9.18
C THR A 155 12.00 -19.83 -9.96
N LYS A 156 12.35 -18.85 -10.81
CA LYS A 156 13.48 -18.90 -11.75
C LYS A 156 14.47 -17.76 -11.57
N LEU A 157 14.00 -16.55 -11.32
CA LEU A 157 14.84 -15.35 -11.24
C LEU A 157 15.40 -15.13 -9.83
N SER A 158 16.63 -14.63 -9.75
CA SER A 158 17.22 -14.14 -8.51
C SER A 158 16.89 -12.67 -8.29
N ILE A 159 16.85 -12.22 -7.03
CA ILE A 159 16.76 -10.79 -6.69
C ILE A 159 17.96 -9.98 -7.20
N ASP A 160 19.07 -10.64 -7.52
CA ASP A 160 20.24 -10.01 -8.15
C ASP A 160 20.04 -9.76 -9.65
N ASP A 161 19.03 -10.36 -10.28
CA ASP A 161 18.74 -10.19 -11.71
C ASP A 161 17.88 -8.95 -11.92
N SER A 162 18.24 -8.08 -12.86
CA SER A 162 17.40 -6.92 -13.21
C SER A 162 16.02 -7.33 -13.72
N LYS A 163 15.91 -8.52 -14.35
CA LYS A 163 14.63 -9.08 -14.81
C LYS A 163 13.64 -9.32 -13.66
N PHE A 164 14.12 -9.66 -12.46
CA PHE A 164 13.26 -9.82 -11.28
C PHE A 164 12.59 -8.49 -10.87
N TRP A 165 13.20 -7.36 -11.18
CA TRP A 165 12.68 -6.04 -10.82
C TRP A 165 11.97 -5.35 -11.98
N ASN A 166 11.78 -6.04 -13.11
CA ASN A 166 11.13 -5.48 -14.28
C ASN A 166 9.59 -5.60 -14.20
N PHE A 167 9.01 -5.02 -13.14
CA PHE A 167 7.57 -4.98 -12.92
C PHE A 167 7.11 -3.56 -12.55
N SER A 168 5.84 -3.27 -12.74
CA SER A 168 5.19 -2.00 -12.45
C SER A 168 3.73 -2.22 -12.00
N LEU A 169 2.91 -1.16 -12.04
CA LEU A 169 1.46 -1.27 -11.84
C LEU A 169 0.79 -2.27 -12.79
N ASP A 170 1.32 -2.45 -14.00
CA ASP A 170 0.80 -3.41 -14.99
C ASP A 170 0.80 -4.83 -14.44
N GLU A 171 1.96 -5.29 -13.95
CA GLU A 171 2.11 -6.64 -13.42
C GLU A 171 1.33 -6.84 -12.10
N TYR A 172 1.21 -5.79 -11.27
CA TYR A 172 0.35 -5.87 -10.09
C TYR A 172 -1.11 -6.13 -10.47
N ALA A 173 -1.58 -5.46 -11.54
CA ALA A 173 -2.95 -5.55 -12.01
C ALA A 173 -3.25 -6.84 -12.79
N LEU A 174 -2.27 -7.33 -13.55
CA LEU A 174 -2.40 -8.56 -14.34
C LEU A 174 -2.31 -9.82 -13.48
N TYR A 175 -1.50 -9.78 -12.42
CA TYR A 175 -1.09 -10.99 -11.70
C TYR A 175 -1.34 -10.87 -10.19
N ASP A 176 -0.65 -9.96 -9.47
CA ASP A 176 -0.64 -9.98 -8.00
C ASP A 176 -2.03 -9.89 -7.37
N ILE A 177 -2.83 -8.88 -7.77
CA ILE A 177 -4.18 -8.71 -7.24
C ILE A 177 -5.11 -9.85 -7.67
N PRO A 178 -5.23 -10.20 -8.97
CA PRO A 178 -6.06 -11.32 -9.39
C PRO A 178 -5.71 -12.65 -8.69
N ASN A 179 -4.43 -13.04 -8.64
CA ASN A 179 -4.02 -14.29 -8.00
C ASN A 179 -4.31 -14.28 -6.49
N SER A 180 -4.14 -13.13 -5.82
CA SER A 180 -4.44 -13.00 -4.40
C SER A 180 -5.94 -13.11 -4.12
N ILE A 181 -6.78 -12.42 -4.90
CA ILE A 181 -8.24 -12.53 -4.79
C ILE A 181 -8.69 -13.96 -5.06
N ASP A 182 -8.19 -14.59 -6.12
CA ASP A 182 -8.56 -15.96 -6.50
C ASP A 182 -8.15 -16.97 -5.45
N TYR A 183 -6.94 -16.84 -4.91
CA TYR A 183 -6.46 -17.66 -3.81
C TYR A 183 -7.36 -17.51 -2.59
N ILE A 184 -7.65 -16.28 -2.15
CA ILE A 184 -8.53 -16.03 -1.00
C ILE A 184 -9.90 -16.66 -1.26
N SER A 185 -10.53 -16.38 -2.40
CA SER A 185 -11.82 -16.94 -2.77
C SER A 185 -11.84 -18.47 -2.74
N SER A 186 -10.74 -19.14 -3.07
CA SER A 186 -10.67 -20.62 -3.05
C SER A 186 -10.79 -21.26 -1.67
N HIS A 187 -10.62 -20.49 -0.58
CA HIS A 187 -10.81 -20.96 0.80
C HIS A 187 -12.26 -20.91 1.28
N TYR A 188 -13.18 -20.41 0.46
CA TYR A 188 -14.57 -20.16 0.82
C TYR A 188 -15.54 -20.73 -0.22
N ASP A 189 -16.82 -20.78 0.15
CA ASP A 189 -17.88 -21.15 -0.80
C ASP A 189 -17.92 -20.19 -1.99
N GLU A 190 -18.31 -20.69 -3.16
CA GLU A 190 -18.36 -19.92 -4.42
C GLU A 190 -19.25 -18.66 -4.34
N SER A 191 -20.26 -18.69 -3.45
CA SER A 191 -21.16 -17.57 -3.22
C SER A 191 -20.57 -16.47 -2.32
N ALA A 192 -19.48 -16.75 -1.60
CA ALA A 192 -18.80 -15.81 -0.74
C ALA A 192 -18.12 -14.71 -1.56
N LYS A 193 -18.11 -13.49 -1.02
CA LYS A 193 -17.58 -12.30 -1.68
C LYS A 193 -16.63 -11.58 -0.73
N ILE A 194 -15.63 -10.93 -1.31
CA ILE A 194 -14.57 -10.25 -0.59
C ILE A 194 -14.85 -8.75 -0.57
N THR A 195 -14.76 -8.16 0.61
CA THR A 195 -14.64 -6.71 0.76
C THR A 195 -13.17 -6.35 0.55
N TYR A 196 -12.84 -5.64 -0.51
CA TYR A 196 -11.48 -5.16 -0.77
C TYR A 196 -11.28 -3.78 -0.12
N ILE A 197 -10.23 -3.64 0.68
CA ILE A 197 -9.87 -2.40 1.37
C ILE A 197 -8.48 -1.97 0.88
N GLY A 198 -8.45 -1.03 -0.05
CA GLY A 198 -7.23 -0.51 -0.64
C GLY A 198 -6.73 0.73 0.09
N PHE A 199 -5.42 0.86 0.25
CA PHE A 199 -4.78 2.12 0.63
C PHE A 199 -3.89 2.65 -0.50
N SER A 200 -4.04 3.92 -0.88
CA SER A 200 -3.14 4.56 -1.85
C SER A 200 -3.04 3.79 -3.18
N GLN A 201 -1.84 3.38 -3.62
CA GLN A 201 -1.64 2.52 -4.79
C GLN A 201 -2.48 1.22 -4.71
N GLY A 202 -2.80 0.71 -3.53
CA GLY A 202 -3.68 -0.46 -3.38
C GLY A 202 -5.06 -0.26 -4.00
N CYS A 203 -5.56 0.98 -4.04
CA CYS A 203 -6.78 1.35 -4.76
C CYS A 203 -6.57 1.28 -6.28
N SER A 204 -5.49 1.88 -6.77
CA SER A 204 -5.11 1.85 -8.19
C SER A 204 -4.92 0.44 -8.72
N GLN A 205 -4.29 -0.43 -7.93
CA GLN A 205 -4.08 -1.83 -8.29
C GLN A 205 -5.40 -2.55 -8.50
N LEU A 206 -6.39 -2.34 -7.62
CA LEU A 206 -7.71 -2.93 -7.81
C LEU A 206 -8.40 -2.36 -9.06
N PHE A 207 -8.45 -1.04 -9.22
CA PHE A 207 -9.09 -0.43 -10.40
C PHE A 207 -8.46 -0.90 -11.72
N ALA A 208 -7.14 -0.96 -11.78
CA ALA A 208 -6.43 -1.53 -12.92
C ALA A 208 -6.81 -3.00 -13.14
N SER A 209 -6.83 -3.82 -12.08
CA SER A 209 -7.19 -5.24 -12.16
C SER A 209 -8.62 -5.45 -12.65
N LEU A 210 -9.61 -4.75 -12.08
CA LEU A 210 -11.01 -4.83 -12.52
C LEU A 210 -11.18 -4.36 -13.97
N SER A 211 -10.33 -3.44 -14.42
CA SER A 211 -10.32 -2.97 -15.81
C SER A 211 -9.74 -3.99 -16.79
N LEU A 212 -8.80 -4.84 -16.36
CA LEU A 212 -8.16 -5.83 -17.22
C LEU A 212 -8.79 -7.23 -17.11
N LYS A 213 -9.39 -7.54 -15.96
CA LYS A 213 -10.03 -8.81 -15.60
C LYS A 213 -11.42 -8.55 -15.00
N PRO A 214 -12.42 -8.17 -15.82
CA PRO A 214 -13.75 -7.81 -15.33
C PRO A 214 -14.47 -8.92 -14.56
N GLU A 215 -14.08 -10.19 -14.73
CA GLU A 215 -14.57 -11.33 -13.95
C GLU A 215 -14.36 -11.16 -12.44
N LEU A 216 -13.34 -10.41 -12.03
CA LEU A 216 -13.06 -10.12 -10.61
C LEU A 216 -14.17 -9.31 -9.94
N ASN A 217 -14.95 -8.52 -10.68
CA ASN A 217 -16.10 -7.80 -10.12
C ASN A 217 -17.06 -8.77 -9.41
N SER A 218 -17.23 -9.98 -9.96
CA SER A 218 -18.11 -10.99 -9.39
C SER A 218 -17.61 -11.59 -8.07
N LYS A 219 -16.35 -11.38 -7.70
CA LYS A 219 -15.74 -11.90 -6.45
C LYS A 219 -15.81 -10.88 -5.32
N LEU A 220 -16.21 -9.65 -5.60
CA LEU A 220 -16.23 -8.55 -4.64
C LEU A 220 -17.67 -8.15 -4.31
N ASN A 221 -17.95 -7.84 -3.04
CA ASN A 221 -19.21 -7.23 -2.61
C ASN A 221 -19.06 -5.73 -2.35
N LEU A 222 -17.85 -5.28 -2.04
CA LEU A 222 -17.57 -3.90 -1.67
C LEU A 222 -16.09 -3.58 -1.92
N PHE A 223 -15.84 -2.40 -2.46
CA PHE A 223 -14.52 -1.78 -2.51
C PHE A 223 -14.51 -0.56 -1.58
N ILE A 224 -13.55 -0.53 -0.65
CA ILE A 224 -13.25 0.61 0.21
C ILE A 224 -11.89 1.17 -0.19
N GLY A 225 -11.87 2.42 -0.65
CA GLY A 225 -10.65 3.14 -1.00
C GLY A 225 -10.24 4.14 0.06
N LEU A 226 -9.12 3.90 0.75
CA LEU A 226 -8.53 4.82 1.72
C LEU A 226 -7.40 5.61 1.05
N SER A 227 -7.54 6.94 0.99
CA SER A 227 -6.64 7.84 0.25
C SER A 227 -6.37 7.32 -1.18
N PRO A 228 -7.41 7.15 -2.04
CA PRO A 228 -7.29 6.48 -3.33
C PRO A 228 -6.47 7.28 -4.35
N ALA A 229 -5.19 6.95 -4.48
CA ALA A 229 -4.30 7.58 -5.46
C ALA A 229 -4.47 6.94 -6.83
N ILE A 230 -5.18 7.60 -7.76
CA ILE A 230 -5.42 7.14 -9.14
C ILE A 230 -4.65 7.98 -10.15
N ILE A 231 -4.95 9.28 -10.24
CA ILE A 231 -4.20 10.24 -11.07
C ILE A 231 -3.71 11.37 -10.15
N PRO A 232 -2.52 11.24 -9.55
CA PRO A 232 -2.00 12.26 -8.65
C PRO A 232 -1.68 13.56 -9.40
N ARG A 233 -1.84 14.72 -8.74
CA ARG A 233 -1.63 16.03 -9.37
C ARG A 233 -0.17 16.24 -9.78
N ASN A 234 0.73 16.34 -8.80
CA ASN A 234 2.18 16.33 -8.93
C ASN A 234 2.82 16.32 -7.53
N LEU A 235 4.15 16.27 -7.47
CA LEU A 235 4.93 16.51 -6.25
C LEU A 235 4.99 18.01 -5.92
N ASN A 236 5.29 18.34 -4.67
CA ASN A 236 5.21 19.72 -4.17
C ASN A 236 6.38 20.59 -4.68
N HIS A 237 7.63 20.14 -4.47
CA HIS A 237 8.82 20.94 -4.74
C HIS A 237 9.22 20.97 -6.24
N PRO A 238 9.67 22.12 -6.80
CA PRO A 238 10.04 22.25 -8.21
C PRO A 238 11.07 21.24 -8.70
N ILE A 239 12.07 20.92 -7.89
CA ILE A 239 13.10 19.90 -8.23
C ILE A 239 12.45 18.53 -8.43
N PHE A 240 11.53 18.14 -7.56
CA PHE A 240 10.85 16.85 -7.68
C PHE A 240 9.88 16.82 -8.86
N LYS A 241 9.20 17.94 -9.17
CA LYS A 241 8.43 18.08 -10.41
C LYS A 241 9.32 17.88 -11.64
N ALA A 242 10.53 18.45 -11.65
CA ALA A 242 11.48 18.26 -12.74
C ALA A 242 11.95 16.80 -12.87
N ILE A 243 12.21 16.12 -11.74
CA ILE A 243 12.55 14.69 -11.72
C ILE A 243 11.39 13.85 -12.29
N VAL A 244 10.14 14.13 -11.91
CA VAL A 244 8.94 13.47 -12.46
C VAL A 244 8.89 13.64 -13.97
N ILE A 245 8.98 14.88 -14.47
CA ILE A 245 8.91 15.18 -15.90
C ILE A 245 10.04 14.49 -16.67
N GLN A 246 11.27 14.57 -16.16
CA GLN A 246 12.44 13.99 -16.84
C GLN A 246 12.35 12.47 -16.89
N SER A 247 11.96 11.83 -15.78
CA SER A 247 11.81 10.38 -15.69
C SER A 247 10.66 9.87 -16.56
N ALA A 248 9.56 10.62 -16.63
CA ALA A 248 8.40 10.26 -17.45
C ALA A 248 8.68 10.35 -18.96
N ASN A 249 9.55 11.28 -19.38
CA ASN A 249 9.96 11.41 -20.78
C ASN A 249 11.15 10.52 -21.15
N ASN A 250 11.95 10.10 -20.18
CA ASN A 250 13.06 9.18 -20.40
C ASN A 250 13.31 8.30 -19.17
N ASN A 251 12.86 7.03 -19.25
CA ASN A 251 13.04 6.04 -18.18
C ASN A 251 14.51 5.86 -17.77
N GLU A 252 15.46 6.03 -18.69
CA GLU A 252 16.90 5.90 -18.40
C GLU A 252 17.39 6.89 -17.34
N PHE A 253 16.74 8.06 -17.23
CA PHE A 253 17.13 9.07 -16.25
C PHE A 253 17.05 8.53 -14.82
N LEU A 254 15.91 7.95 -14.42
CA LEU A 254 15.74 7.42 -13.08
C LEU A 254 16.55 6.13 -12.88
N TYR A 255 16.64 5.28 -13.91
CA TYR A 255 17.51 4.11 -13.87
C TYR A 255 19.00 4.46 -13.69
N SER A 256 19.46 5.59 -14.22
CA SER A 256 20.85 6.03 -14.03
C SER A 256 21.15 6.45 -12.59
N MET A 257 20.13 6.94 -11.86
CA MET A 257 20.26 7.39 -10.47
C MET A 257 20.12 6.23 -9.47
N PHE A 258 19.20 5.31 -9.72
CA PHE A 258 18.80 4.28 -8.75
C PHE A 258 19.09 2.85 -9.21
N GLY A 259 19.61 2.67 -10.43
CA GLY A 259 19.71 1.38 -11.10
C GLY A 259 18.36 0.88 -11.60
N ASN A 260 18.32 -0.33 -12.15
CA ASN A 260 17.12 -0.98 -12.69
C ASN A 260 16.58 -2.10 -11.77
N LYS A 261 16.84 -1.98 -10.46
CA LYS A 261 16.47 -2.98 -9.45
C LYS A 261 15.51 -2.38 -8.40
N ALA A 262 15.82 -2.57 -7.12
CA ALA A 262 15.07 -2.04 -6.00
C ALA A 262 15.34 -0.55 -5.78
N ILE A 263 14.30 0.25 -5.50
CA ILE A 263 14.42 1.70 -5.26
C ILE A 263 14.83 2.07 -3.82
N LEU A 264 14.49 1.26 -2.81
CA LEU A 264 14.77 1.54 -1.38
C LEU A 264 15.55 0.41 -0.68
N PRO A 265 16.63 -0.14 -1.27
CA PRO A 265 17.25 -1.38 -0.81
C PRO A 265 17.74 -1.33 0.64
N SER A 266 18.07 -0.15 1.16
CA SER A 266 18.63 0.06 2.49
C SER A 266 17.66 0.69 3.51
N VAL A 267 16.35 0.72 3.24
CA VAL A 267 15.40 1.43 4.12
C VAL A 267 15.37 0.87 5.55
N ALA A 268 15.42 -0.47 5.69
CA ALA A 268 15.48 -1.12 6.99
C ALA A 268 16.78 -0.78 7.76
N PHE A 269 17.91 -0.69 7.05
CA PHE A 269 19.19 -0.28 7.62
C PHE A 269 19.11 1.14 8.17
N TRP A 270 18.57 2.09 7.40
CA TRP A 270 18.45 3.48 7.85
C TRP A 270 17.50 3.64 9.03
N SER A 271 16.39 2.89 9.03
CA SER A 271 15.49 2.88 10.17
C SER A 271 16.17 2.38 11.45
N TYR A 272 16.91 1.26 11.35
CA TYR A 272 17.68 0.72 12.46
C TYR A 272 18.77 1.69 12.94
N PHE A 273 19.56 2.22 12.01
CA PHE A 273 20.70 3.09 12.31
C PHE A 273 20.28 4.45 12.88
N LEU A 274 19.18 5.03 12.43
CA LEU A 274 18.71 6.32 12.96
C LEU A 274 17.93 6.11 14.27
N GLY A 275 17.30 4.95 14.44
CA GLY A 275 16.34 4.71 15.52
C GLY A 275 15.05 5.51 15.32
N SER A 276 13.97 5.09 15.97
CA SER A 276 12.62 5.61 15.70
C SER A 276 12.49 7.13 15.80
N SER A 277 13.15 7.78 16.76
CA SER A 277 13.06 9.24 16.99
C SER A 277 13.72 10.07 15.89
N LEU A 278 14.93 9.72 15.45
CA LEU A 278 15.61 10.46 14.38
C LEU A 278 15.05 10.06 13.01
N TYR A 279 14.71 8.78 12.82
CA TYR A 279 14.06 8.31 11.61
C TYR A 279 12.74 9.04 11.37
N GLU A 280 11.94 9.28 12.42
CA GLU A 280 10.72 10.09 12.34
C GLU A 280 10.96 11.49 11.78
N LYS A 281 11.98 12.21 12.27
CA LYS A 281 12.32 13.53 11.75
C LYS A 281 12.77 13.50 10.29
N VAL A 282 13.55 12.50 9.91
CA VAL A 282 14.02 12.32 8.52
C VAL A 282 12.85 12.05 7.58
N VAL A 283 11.93 11.17 7.97
CA VAL A 283 10.73 10.86 7.18
C VAL A 283 9.82 12.08 7.10
N ASP A 284 9.48 12.73 8.22
CA ASP A 284 8.65 13.94 8.21
C ASP A 284 9.25 15.04 7.32
N THR A 285 10.55 15.30 7.43
CA THR A 285 11.24 16.27 6.58
C THR A 285 11.13 15.88 5.11
N SER A 286 11.29 14.60 4.78
CA SER A 286 11.17 14.11 3.40
C SER A 286 9.75 14.28 2.86
N LEU A 287 8.73 14.02 3.67
CA LEU A 287 7.32 14.19 3.30
C LEU A 287 6.95 15.66 3.07
N VAL A 288 7.50 16.59 3.85
CA VAL A 288 7.35 18.04 3.62
C VAL A 288 7.91 18.42 2.25
N TYR A 289 9.12 17.97 1.90
CA TYR A 289 9.74 18.32 0.61
C TYR A 289 9.04 17.64 -0.58
N LEU A 290 8.66 16.38 -0.45
CA LEU A 290 8.02 15.62 -1.54
C LEU A 290 6.57 16.05 -1.78
N PHE A 291 5.81 16.22 -0.71
CA PHE A 291 4.35 16.33 -0.79
C PHE A 291 3.77 17.58 -0.10
N GLY A 292 4.57 18.31 0.68
CA GLY A 292 4.08 19.44 1.47
C GLY A 292 3.32 19.03 2.73
N TRP A 293 3.42 17.76 3.14
CA TRP A 293 2.71 17.22 4.29
C TRP A 293 3.40 17.56 5.61
N SER A 294 2.63 18.11 6.53
CA SER A 294 3.04 18.49 7.88
C SER A 294 2.97 17.34 8.90
N GLY A 295 2.16 16.32 8.61
CA GLY A 295 1.84 15.22 9.51
C GLY A 295 1.21 15.66 10.83
N LYS A 296 0.52 16.81 10.85
CA LYS A 296 -0.04 17.45 12.07
C LYS A 296 -1.13 16.62 12.76
N ASN A 297 -1.85 15.79 11.99
CA ASN A 297 -2.93 14.95 12.50
C ASN A 297 -2.43 13.63 13.09
N MET A 298 -1.15 13.28 12.92
CA MET A 298 -0.56 12.10 13.55
C MET A 298 0.19 12.49 14.85
N THR A 299 0.13 11.63 15.86
CA THR A 299 0.97 11.82 17.07
C THR A 299 2.41 11.42 16.78
N LYS A 300 3.37 11.99 17.52
CA LYS A 300 4.78 11.58 17.43
C LYS A 300 4.97 10.09 17.76
N SER A 301 4.21 9.57 18.73
CA SER A 301 4.26 8.15 19.08
C SER A 301 3.80 7.26 17.93
N GLN A 302 2.71 7.62 17.25
CA GLN A 302 2.21 6.92 16.06
C GLN A 302 3.25 6.90 14.93
N LYS A 303 3.88 8.04 14.65
CA LYS A 303 4.94 8.14 13.63
C LYS A 303 6.14 7.25 13.96
N ARG A 304 6.56 7.23 15.24
CA ARG A 304 7.73 6.46 15.71
C ARG A 304 7.51 4.95 15.69
N ILE A 305 6.28 4.47 15.84
CA ILE A 305 5.96 3.04 15.61
C ILE A 305 5.71 2.76 14.14
N GLY A 306 5.13 3.69 13.38
CA GLY A 306 4.70 3.46 12.02
C GLY A 306 5.85 3.44 11.01
N TYR A 307 6.67 4.50 11.00
CA TYR A 307 7.68 4.70 9.97
C TYR A 307 8.70 3.57 9.86
N PRO A 308 9.24 3.00 10.96
CA PRO A 308 10.21 1.90 10.86
C PRO A 308 9.70 0.65 10.13
N HIS A 309 8.39 0.44 10.11
CA HIS A 309 7.75 -0.78 9.64
C HIS A 309 7.04 -0.62 8.29
N MET A 310 6.51 0.58 8.00
CA MET A 310 5.70 0.76 6.80
C MET A 310 6.50 0.58 5.53
N PHE A 311 7.73 1.12 5.47
CA PHE A 311 8.45 1.23 4.21
C PHE A 311 8.99 -0.12 3.75
N SER A 312 8.86 -0.38 2.45
CA SER A 312 9.33 -1.60 1.82
C SER A 312 9.89 -1.33 0.44
N ASN A 313 10.64 -2.30 -0.08
CA ASN A 313 11.16 -2.22 -1.43
C ASN A 313 10.07 -2.36 -2.49
N SER A 314 10.36 -1.80 -3.65
CA SER A 314 9.66 -2.03 -4.92
C SER A 314 10.68 -1.84 -6.05
N SER A 315 10.28 -2.07 -7.29
CA SER A 315 11.12 -1.78 -8.45
C SER A 315 11.25 -0.28 -8.70
N VAL A 316 12.39 0.14 -9.27
CA VAL A 316 12.52 1.49 -9.83
C VAL A 316 11.49 1.72 -10.94
N LYS A 317 11.17 0.67 -11.73
CA LYS A 317 10.16 0.72 -12.78
C LYS A 317 8.76 1.11 -12.26
N SER A 318 8.34 0.61 -11.10
CA SER A 318 7.08 1.00 -10.46
C SER A 318 7.04 2.50 -10.14
N LEU A 319 8.16 3.09 -9.70
CA LEU A 319 8.23 4.53 -9.44
C LEU A 319 8.19 5.35 -10.74
N ILE A 320 8.90 4.91 -11.78
CA ILE A 320 8.84 5.54 -13.11
C ILE A 320 7.40 5.53 -13.64
N HIS A 321 6.69 4.41 -13.50
CA HIS A 321 5.30 4.30 -13.94
C HIS A 321 4.42 5.38 -13.30
N TRP A 322 4.55 5.61 -11.99
CA TRP A 322 3.83 6.70 -11.33
C TRP A 322 4.20 8.08 -11.87
N PHE A 323 5.48 8.32 -12.18
CA PHE A 323 5.89 9.57 -12.81
C PHE A 323 5.30 9.74 -14.21
N GLN A 324 5.19 8.67 -14.99
CA GLN A 324 4.50 8.67 -16.29
C GLN A 324 3.01 9.02 -16.14
N ILE A 325 2.31 8.43 -15.18
CA ILE A 325 0.87 8.71 -14.90
C ILE A 325 0.67 10.19 -14.48
N ILE A 326 1.52 10.70 -13.59
CA ILE A 326 1.47 12.11 -13.14
C ILE A 326 1.68 13.05 -14.32
N ASN A 327 2.71 12.78 -15.15
CA ASN A 327 3.07 13.63 -16.27
C ASN A 327 2.03 13.58 -17.40
N SER A 328 1.47 12.41 -17.70
CA SER A 328 0.42 12.23 -18.72
C SER A 328 -0.96 12.69 -18.24
N LYS A 329 -1.14 12.86 -16.92
CA LYS A 329 -2.42 13.09 -16.25
C LYS A 329 -3.46 12.04 -16.64
N ARG A 330 -3.01 10.82 -16.85
CA ARG A 330 -3.83 9.72 -17.36
C ARG A 330 -3.44 8.43 -16.68
N PHE A 331 -4.44 7.72 -16.17
CA PHE A 331 -4.25 6.38 -15.64
C PHE A 331 -4.06 5.40 -16.80
N GLN A 332 -2.81 5.00 -17.03
CA GLN A 332 -2.38 4.26 -18.20
C GLN A 332 -1.34 3.21 -17.83
N MET A 333 -1.08 2.28 -18.76
CA MET A 333 -0.04 1.25 -18.63
C MET A 333 1.37 1.85 -18.72
N PHE A 334 2.40 1.04 -18.44
CA PHE A 334 3.78 1.51 -18.47
C PHE A 334 4.23 1.82 -19.90
N ASP A 335 4.84 2.99 -20.09
CA ASP A 335 5.48 3.33 -21.37
C ASP A 335 6.91 2.78 -21.42
N GLU A 336 7.07 1.66 -22.13
CA GLU A 336 8.39 1.11 -22.47
C GLU A 336 9.10 1.93 -23.55
N THR A 337 8.34 2.69 -24.34
CA THR A 337 8.74 3.19 -25.66
C THR A 337 9.32 4.58 -25.65
N CYS A 338 9.56 5.19 -24.49
CA CYS A 338 9.87 6.62 -24.32
C CYS A 338 10.89 7.20 -25.33
N ASN A 339 11.79 6.37 -25.89
CA ASN A 339 12.65 6.73 -27.03
C ASN A 339 12.81 5.64 -28.12
N ILE A 340 12.17 4.47 -28.00
CA ILE A 340 12.42 3.33 -28.90
C ILE A 340 11.72 3.59 -30.24
N GLY A 341 12.50 3.64 -31.32
CA GLY A 341 12.01 3.91 -32.67
C GLY A 341 11.88 5.40 -33.02
N MET A 342 12.28 6.30 -32.11
CA MET A 342 12.26 7.75 -32.32
C MET A 342 13.67 8.30 -32.58
N THR A 343 13.81 9.19 -33.56
CA THR A 343 15.04 9.95 -33.75
C THR A 343 15.14 11.09 -32.72
N LYS A 344 16.37 11.57 -32.44
CA LYS A 344 16.56 12.77 -31.61
C LYS A 344 15.78 13.98 -32.13
N LEU A 345 15.57 14.08 -33.46
CA LEU A 345 14.77 15.12 -34.11
C LEU A 345 13.28 15.01 -33.78
N SER A 346 12.71 13.80 -33.80
CA SER A 346 11.30 13.60 -33.44
C SER A 346 11.01 13.90 -31.97
N ASN A 347 12.02 13.87 -31.11
CA ASN A 347 11.90 14.26 -29.69
C ASN A 347 11.86 15.78 -29.47
N LEU A 348 12.32 16.59 -30.42
CA LEU A 348 12.31 18.06 -30.31
C LEU A 348 10.89 18.64 -30.38
N SER A 349 9.92 17.89 -30.91
CA SER A 349 8.52 18.31 -31.03
C SER A 349 7.61 17.40 -30.23
N SER A 350 6.87 17.98 -29.28
CA SER A 350 5.81 17.26 -28.54
C SER A 350 4.72 16.72 -29.47
N VAL A 351 4.43 17.43 -30.57
CA VAL A 351 3.45 17.02 -31.58
C VAL A 351 3.93 15.83 -32.40
N SER A 352 5.23 15.77 -32.73
CA SER A 352 5.80 14.59 -33.40
C SER A 352 5.75 13.37 -32.49
N ARG A 353 6.06 13.52 -31.20
CA ARG A 353 5.98 12.44 -30.21
C ARG A 353 4.58 11.89 -30.05
N SER A 354 3.57 12.75 -29.88
CA SER A 354 2.18 12.30 -29.68
C SER A 354 1.56 11.59 -30.88
N LYS A 355 2.12 11.75 -32.08
CA LYS A 355 1.70 11.03 -33.30
C LYS A 355 2.36 9.66 -33.48
N THR A 356 3.42 9.36 -32.74
CA THR A 356 4.24 8.15 -32.98
C THR A 356 3.75 6.94 -32.19
N SER A 357 3.55 7.09 -30.88
CA SER A 357 3.00 6.04 -30.02
C SER A 357 2.04 6.64 -29.02
N ARG A 358 1.00 5.87 -28.65
CA ARG A 358 0.07 6.23 -27.59
C ARG A 358 -0.08 5.05 -26.66
N VAL A 359 0.30 5.26 -25.41
CA VAL A 359 0.21 4.25 -24.36
C VAL A 359 -1.25 3.90 -24.08
N ALA A 360 -1.51 2.61 -23.88
CA ALA A 360 -2.83 2.09 -23.59
C ALA A 360 -3.29 2.59 -22.20
N PRO A 361 -4.53 3.10 -22.06
CA PRO A 361 -5.10 3.39 -20.75
C PRO A 361 -5.46 2.10 -20.02
N PHE A 362 -5.58 2.16 -18.69
CA PHE A 362 -6.43 1.19 -17.98
C PHE A 362 -7.90 1.58 -18.20
N PRO A 363 -8.73 0.72 -18.81
CA PRO A 363 -10.11 1.08 -19.19
C PRO A 363 -11.10 1.00 -18.00
N ILE A 364 -10.79 1.68 -16.88
CA ILE A 364 -11.56 1.60 -15.62
C ILE A 364 -13.05 1.86 -15.87
N ALA A 365 -13.35 2.92 -16.62
CA ALA A 365 -14.70 3.41 -16.79
C ALA A 365 -15.64 2.42 -17.51
N HIS A 366 -15.11 1.41 -18.22
CA HIS A 366 -15.96 0.42 -18.92
C HIS A 366 -16.25 -0.83 -18.09
N HIS A 367 -15.39 -1.16 -17.12
CA HIS A 367 -15.38 -2.48 -16.50
C HIS A 367 -15.57 -2.46 -14.97
N LEU A 368 -15.45 -1.31 -14.33
CA LEU A 368 -15.70 -1.18 -12.89
C LEU A 368 -17.19 -1.37 -12.59
N ASN A 369 -17.53 -2.35 -11.74
CA ASN A 369 -18.90 -2.71 -11.37
C ASN A 369 -18.95 -3.33 -9.96
N VAL A 370 -18.39 -2.63 -8.97
CA VAL A 370 -18.41 -3.05 -7.56
C VAL A 370 -18.92 -1.89 -6.71
N PRO A 371 -19.80 -2.13 -5.73
CA PRO A 371 -20.16 -1.13 -4.73
C PRO A 371 -18.90 -0.50 -4.14
N THR A 372 -18.80 0.83 -4.12
CA THR A 372 -17.57 1.55 -3.84
C THR A 372 -17.80 2.65 -2.80
N PHE A 373 -16.97 2.66 -1.77
CA PHE A 373 -16.94 3.68 -0.71
C PHE A 373 -15.53 4.27 -0.65
N LEU A 374 -15.40 5.59 -0.81
CA LEU A 374 -14.09 6.25 -0.85
C LEU A 374 -13.92 7.20 0.32
N VAL A 375 -12.75 7.20 0.95
CA VAL A 375 -12.37 8.13 2.02
C VAL A 375 -11.07 8.82 1.64
N TYR A 376 -11.03 10.14 1.70
CA TYR A 376 -9.83 10.91 1.37
C TYR A 376 -9.69 12.17 2.22
N GLY A 377 -8.49 12.71 2.28
CA GLY A 377 -8.21 14.01 2.88
C GLY A 377 -8.08 15.11 1.83
N ASP A 378 -8.67 16.28 2.10
CA ASP A 378 -8.59 17.44 1.18
C ASP A 378 -7.19 18.06 1.07
N SER A 379 -6.30 17.77 2.04
CA SER A 379 -4.93 18.28 2.09
C SER A 379 -3.93 17.29 1.49
N ASP A 380 -4.42 16.18 0.92
CA ASP A 380 -3.60 15.18 0.26
C ASP A 380 -3.38 15.53 -1.23
N ILE A 381 -2.16 15.98 -1.56
CA ILE A 381 -1.78 16.35 -2.93
C ILE A 381 -1.82 15.16 -3.92
N LEU A 382 -1.72 13.92 -3.42
CA LEU A 382 -1.77 12.74 -4.28
C LEU A 382 -3.19 12.38 -4.72
N ILE A 383 -4.21 12.99 -4.11
CA ILE A 383 -5.61 12.71 -4.39
C ILE A 383 -6.23 13.86 -5.17
N ASP A 384 -6.53 13.59 -6.42
CA ASP A 384 -7.43 14.41 -7.23
C ASP A 384 -8.80 13.74 -7.26
N MET A 385 -9.62 14.00 -6.25
CA MET A 385 -10.91 13.33 -6.10
C MET A 385 -11.92 13.76 -7.16
N GLU A 386 -11.85 15.00 -7.65
CA GLU A 386 -12.70 15.47 -8.73
C GLU A 386 -12.43 14.68 -10.01
N ASN A 387 -11.15 14.59 -10.42
CA ASN A 387 -10.76 13.80 -11.59
C ASN A 387 -11.03 12.29 -11.38
N THR A 388 -10.82 11.77 -10.17
CA THR A 388 -11.14 10.37 -9.84
C THR A 388 -12.64 10.10 -9.99
N LYS A 389 -13.49 11.00 -9.49
CA LYS A 389 -14.95 10.90 -9.62
C LYS A 389 -15.37 10.99 -11.08
N GLU A 390 -14.80 11.90 -11.85
CA GLU A 390 -15.06 12.00 -13.29
C GLU A 390 -14.67 10.69 -14.00
N LEU A 391 -13.48 10.16 -13.73
CA LEU A 391 -12.99 8.92 -14.34
C LEU A 391 -13.89 7.72 -14.07
N ILE A 392 -14.43 7.58 -12.84
CA ILE A 392 -15.27 6.44 -12.48
C ILE A 392 -16.75 6.63 -12.80
N LEU A 393 -17.26 7.85 -12.97
CA LEU A 393 -18.69 8.11 -13.18
C LEU A 393 -19.07 8.57 -14.58
N ASN A 394 -18.20 9.30 -15.29
CA ASN A 394 -18.57 10.07 -16.49
C ASN A 394 -19.23 9.18 -17.56
N ILE A 395 -18.61 8.03 -17.87
CA ILE A 395 -19.11 7.09 -18.88
C ILE A 395 -19.55 5.74 -18.29
N ASN A 396 -19.60 5.60 -16.96
CA ASN A 396 -19.93 4.36 -16.28
C ASN A 396 -21.24 4.49 -15.49
N ASP A 397 -22.36 4.21 -16.16
CA ASP A 397 -23.68 4.31 -15.52
C ASP A 397 -23.86 3.33 -14.36
N LYS A 398 -23.18 2.18 -14.37
CA LYS A 398 -23.23 1.22 -13.27
C LYS A 398 -22.64 1.82 -11.99
N MET A 399 -21.54 2.56 -12.12
CA MET A 399 -20.89 3.21 -10.99
C MET A 399 -21.68 4.38 -10.41
N LYS A 400 -22.62 4.99 -11.16
CA LYS A 400 -23.54 5.98 -10.58
C LYS A 400 -24.43 5.37 -9.49
N ASN A 401 -24.80 4.10 -9.64
CA ASN A 401 -25.59 3.38 -8.63
C ASN A 401 -24.71 2.66 -7.59
N ASN A 402 -23.52 2.23 -7.99
CA ASN A 402 -22.61 1.48 -7.12
C ASN A 402 -21.70 2.39 -6.26
N LEU A 403 -21.57 3.67 -6.58
CA LEU A 403 -20.85 4.60 -5.70
C LEU A 403 -21.72 4.89 -4.47
N ILE A 404 -21.37 4.27 -3.34
CA ILE A 404 -22.11 4.38 -2.08
C ILE A 404 -21.94 5.78 -1.50
N ASP A 405 -20.69 6.20 -1.28
CA ASP A 405 -20.37 7.52 -0.75
C ASP A 405 -18.88 7.88 -1.00
N ILE A 406 -18.59 9.18 -0.93
CA ILE A 406 -17.24 9.74 -0.91
C ILE A 406 -17.10 10.65 0.31
N VAL A 407 -16.38 10.17 1.33
CA VAL A 407 -16.12 10.91 2.56
C VAL A 407 -14.86 11.76 2.40
N ASN A 408 -15.03 13.07 2.51
CA ASN A 408 -13.93 14.02 2.68
C ASN A 408 -13.62 14.18 4.19
N CYS A 409 -12.37 14.01 4.57
CA CYS A 409 -11.83 14.30 5.89
C CYS A 409 -11.05 15.63 5.85
N PRO A 410 -11.61 16.74 6.35
CA PRO A 410 -10.98 18.05 6.26
C PRO A 410 -9.63 18.10 6.97
N GLY A 411 -8.63 18.66 6.29
CA GLY A 411 -7.28 18.80 6.80
C GLY A 411 -6.45 17.51 6.84
N TYR A 412 -7.01 16.36 6.41
CA TYR A 412 -6.29 15.09 6.36
C TYR A 412 -5.28 15.08 5.20
N GLU A 413 -4.10 14.55 5.49
CA GLU A 413 -3.05 14.20 4.53
C GLU A 413 -3.06 12.67 4.28
N HIS A 414 -2.13 12.17 3.48
CA HIS A 414 -2.21 10.82 2.92
C HIS A 414 -2.32 9.67 3.93
N MET A 415 -1.51 9.70 4.98
CA MET A 415 -1.47 8.66 6.02
C MET A 415 -2.59 8.81 7.06
N ASP A 416 -3.29 9.94 7.09
CA ASP A 416 -4.22 10.25 8.18
C ASP A 416 -5.45 9.34 8.16
N THR A 417 -5.82 8.78 6.99
CA THR A 417 -6.90 7.79 6.86
C THR A 417 -6.59 6.44 7.52
N LEU A 418 -5.34 6.22 7.94
CA LEU A 418 -4.93 5.08 8.75
C LEU A 418 -4.48 5.50 10.16
N TRP A 419 -3.80 6.65 10.28
CA TRP A 419 -3.03 6.99 11.48
C TRP A 419 -3.41 8.32 12.15
N GLY A 420 -4.37 9.07 11.59
CA GLY A 420 -4.83 10.35 12.13
C GLY A 420 -5.37 10.19 13.56
N LYS A 421 -5.20 11.21 14.41
CA LYS A 421 -5.63 11.19 15.82
C LYS A 421 -7.09 10.76 16.00
N ASN A 422 -7.96 11.20 15.09
CA ASN A 422 -9.40 10.93 15.13
C ASN A 422 -9.84 9.86 14.11
N VAL A 423 -8.89 9.07 13.56
CA VAL A 423 -9.15 8.11 12.48
C VAL A 423 -10.24 7.09 12.80
N VAL A 424 -10.42 6.74 14.08
CA VAL A 424 -11.46 5.80 14.51
C VAL A 424 -12.83 6.36 14.15
N ASP A 425 -13.13 7.59 14.56
CA ASP A 425 -14.43 8.23 14.35
C ASP A 425 -14.58 8.73 12.91
N ASP A 426 -13.54 9.35 12.36
CA ASP A 426 -13.60 10.00 11.06
C ASP A 426 -13.63 9.01 9.90
N VAL A 427 -13.03 7.81 10.08
CA VAL A 427 -12.80 6.82 9.02
C VAL A 427 -13.28 5.42 9.41
N PHE A 428 -12.74 4.82 10.47
CA PHE A 428 -12.95 3.38 10.74
C PHE A 428 -14.41 3.05 11.07
N THR A 429 -15.08 3.87 11.88
CA THR A 429 -16.51 3.71 12.19
C THR A 429 -17.34 3.71 10.91
N LYS A 430 -17.13 4.69 10.02
CA LYS A 430 -17.87 4.78 8.73
C LYS A 430 -17.59 3.59 7.81
N VAL A 431 -16.34 3.14 7.76
CA VAL A 431 -15.96 1.92 7.03
C VAL A 431 -16.70 0.71 7.57
N ILE A 432 -16.68 0.51 8.89
CA ILE A 432 -17.35 -0.62 9.55
C ILE A 432 -18.87 -0.57 9.32
N ASP A 433 -19.49 0.60 9.47
CA ASP A 433 -20.92 0.78 9.26
C ASP A 433 -21.32 0.44 7.82
N THR A 434 -20.51 0.86 6.84
CA THR A 434 -20.71 0.53 5.42
C THR A 434 -20.58 -0.97 5.17
N MET A 435 -19.58 -1.62 5.76
CA MET A 435 -19.39 -3.08 5.64
C MET A 435 -20.55 -3.86 6.26
N GLU A 436 -21.02 -3.45 7.45
CA GLU A 436 -22.14 -4.10 8.11
C GLU A 436 -23.47 -3.87 7.37
N ALA A 437 -23.67 -2.70 6.74
CA ALA A 437 -24.84 -2.43 5.90
C ALA A 437 -24.93 -3.41 4.72
N ILE A 438 -23.83 -3.61 3.98
CA ILE A 438 -23.74 -4.56 2.86
C ILE A 438 -24.03 -6.00 3.30
N HIS A 439 -23.68 -6.38 4.53
CA HIS A 439 -23.98 -7.72 5.05
C HIS A 439 -25.39 -7.88 5.63
N LYS A 440 -26.05 -6.78 6.03
CA LYS A 440 -27.42 -6.79 6.55
C LYS A 440 -28.47 -6.71 5.46
N GLU A 441 -28.15 -6.19 4.28
CA GLU A 441 -29.09 -6.17 3.16
C GLU A 441 -29.49 -7.60 2.77
N PRO A 442 -30.78 -7.96 2.86
CA PRO A 442 -31.23 -9.26 2.40
C PRO A 442 -31.05 -9.28 0.87
N LYS A 443 -30.42 -10.34 0.34
CA LYS A 443 -30.40 -10.64 -1.10
C LYS A 443 -31.83 -10.91 -1.57
N VAL A 444 -32.62 -9.86 -1.78
CA VAL A 444 -33.92 -9.92 -2.43
C VAL A 444 -33.71 -9.45 -3.86
N ASN A 445 -34.05 -10.32 -4.80
CA ASN A 445 -33.95 -10.08 -6.24
C ASN A 445 -34.46 -8.68 -6.62
N GLY A 446 -33.53 -7.88 -7.14
CA GLY A 446 -33.69 -6.63 -7.88
C GLY A 446 -34.97 -5.83 -7.69
N VAL A 447 -34.98 -4.90 -6.72
CA VAL A 447 -35.54 -3.54 -6.84
C VAL A 447 -34.82 -2.66 -5.81
N MET A 448 -34.21 -1.56 -6.25
CA MET A 448 -33.71 -0.51 -5.34
C MET A 448 -34.89 0.10 -4.58
N VAL A 449 -34.91 -0.03 -3.26
CA VAL A 449 -35.80 0.75 -2.39
C VAL A 449 -34.97 1.90 -1.81
N THR A 450 -35.21 3.10 -2.32
CA THR A 450 -34.74 4.37 -1.76
C THR A 450 -35.30 4.55 -0.34
N LEU A 451 -34.42 4.64 0.65
CA LEU A 451 -34.77 5.05 2.01
C LEU A 451 -34.95 6.58 2.04
N ASN A 452 -36.21 7.03 1.97
CA ASN A 452 -36.56 8.38 2.35
C ASN A 452 -36.63 8.48 3.89
N THR A 453 -35.87 9.45 4.40
CA THR A 453 -36.09 10.28 5.59
C THR A 453 -37.31 9.92 6.46
N LEU A 454 -37.02 9.47 7.69
CA LEU A 454 -37.96 9.51 8.81
C LEU A 454 -38.11 10.98 9.23
N ASP A 455 -39.19 11.61 8.79
CA ASP A 455 -39.69 12.86 9.39
C ASP A 455 -40.64 12.55 10.55
N GLU A 456 -40.60 13.48 11.49
CA GLU A 456 -41.17 13.51 12.82
C GLU A 456 -42.68 13.20 12.89
N SER A 457 -43.07 12.38 13.88
CA SER A 457 -44.46 12.34 14.35
C SER A 457 -44.52 12.52 15.88
N SER A 458 -44.83 13.77 16.26
CA SER A 458 -45.93 14.13 17.17
C SER A 458 -46.11 13.34 18.49
N SER A 459 -45.85 13.99 19.63
CA SER A 459 -46.68 13.83 20.83
C SER A 459 -46.43 14.94 21.87
N GLU A 460 -47.20 16.02 21.83
CA GLU A 460 -47.56 16.81 23.02
C GLU A 460 -49.01 17.35 22.86
N SER A 461 -49.94 16.75 23.61
CA SER A 461 -51.15 17.35 24.22
C SER A 461 -52.18 16.26 24.53
N CYS A 462 -52.25 15.83 25.79
CA CYS A 462 -53.40 16.00 26.70
C CYS A 462 -53.13 15.29 28.04
#